data_AF-A0A2T2TNQ3-F1
#
_entry.id   AF-A0A2T2TNQ3-F1
#
_cell.length_a   1.000
_cell.length_b   1.000
_cell.length_c   1.000
_cell.angle_alpha   90.00
_cell.angle_beta   90.00
_cell.angle_gamma   90.00
#
_symmetry.space_group_name_H-M   'P 1'
#
loop_
_entity.id
_entity.type
_entity.pdbx_description
1 polymer ?
#
loop_
_entity_poly.entity_id
_entity_poly.type
_entity_poly.pdbx_seq_one_letter_code
_entity_poly.pdbx_strand_id
1 'polypeptide(L)'
;MKRRFLFLAAALLLTVAAGCAGSAQTTGGPAATDETSNVENSGAPSFGDVQPLLEDTFVPLLTEDEEVDASSWQRLIEGSEHGTVVIPGDAEHSLLVEVAEHARAEGRTGAPTEAQLERVRQWIEAGAKSDAGTAPYADVQNRLYVANEAGALVTIIDAEENRVIGTVDLTERGFGPKAKPHDTAVTPDGAYWYVSLIGANRVLKFNRDNEIVGRVNMEVPGMMEYDANSGRLFVGRSMSAVDPPKRIGIIDGSDLSLRQVGVFFPRPHALGVDPQGKQAYVASLARNQVAGVNAATGETKLTSMGGPVNTLVHFAVRPDGQAMAAGGQTSGTFFFFDIAAETPLAPTVTDSLQLGGQPWHPSYTPGGDRLYVPQKTAGTVSVIDAQSHEVTATIRHDALAQPHGSAVRSDGRYVYVTGSNVEGTYAPRYPGVFGDETRGVVAVIDTQTNEVVKVLRADQDPSGLSVRP
;
A
#
# COMPACT_ATOMS: atom_id res chain seq x y z
N MET A 1 54.77 -0.05 -10.88
CA MET A 1 54.75 1.30 -11.48
C MET A 1 53.76 2.15 -10.67
N LYS A 2 54.27 3.04 -9.82
CA LYS A 2 53.49 3.90 -8.91
C LYS A 2 53.08 5.18 -9.65
N ARG A 3 51.84 5.66 -9.48
CA ARG A 3 51.55 7.10 -9.49
C ARG A 3 50.50 7.43 -8.43
N ARG A 4 50.97 8.21 -7.46
CA ARG A 4 50.22 9.00 -6.48
C ARG A 4 49.71 10.26 -7.16
N PHE A 5 48.56 10.79 -6.76
CA PHE A 5 48.37 12.24 -6.67
C PHE A 5 47.64 12.58 -5.36
N LEU A 6 48.32 13.42 -4.59
CA LEU A 6 47.86 14.20 -3.45
C LEU A 6 47.09 15.41 -4.00
N PHE A 7 46.05 15.90 -3.30
CA PHE A 7 45.86 17.34 -3.14
C PHE A 7 45.16 17.67 -1.82
N LEU A 8 45.48 18.88 -1.37
CA LEU A 8 45.49 19.45 -0.03
C LEU A 8 44.14 20.05 0.37
N ALA A 9 43.99 20.24 1.68
CA ALA A 9 42.86 20.84 2.39
C ALA A 9 42.70 22.36 2.17
N ALA A 10 41.50 22.87 2.46
CA ALA A 10 41.32 24.17 3.13
C ALA A 10 39.95 24.22 3.83
N ALA A 11 39.98 24.38 5.15
CA ALA A 11 38.85 24.75 6.00
C ALA A 11 38.83 26.27 6.18
N LEU A 12 37.65 26.87 6.29
CA LEU A 12 37.51 28.20 6.89
C LEU A 12 36.22 28.25 7.73
N LEU A 13 36.41 28.25 9.05
CA LEU A 13 35.43 28.73 10.03
C LEU A 13 35.47 30.26 10.05
N LEU A 14 34.31 30.90 10.18
CA LEU A 14 34.21 32.20 10.83
C LEU A 14 32.92 32.28 11.66
N THR A 15 33.09 32.37 12.96
CA THR A 15 32.09 32.76 13.97
C THR A 15 32.32 34.21 14.37
N VAL A 16 31.27 35.04 14.43
CA VAL A 16 31.17 36.20 15.35
C VAL A 16 29.72 36.34 15.81
N ALA A 17 29.57 36.61 17.12
CA ALA A 17 28.32 36.69 17.86
C ALA A 17 27.82 38.14 18.07
N ALA A 18 26.50 38.24 18.25
CA ALA A 18 25.68 39.13 19.10
C ALA A 18 26.04 40.62 19.33
N GLY A 19 25.02 41.49 19.23
CA GLY A 19 24.98 42.72 20.05
C GLY A 19 24.03 43.84 19.64
N CYS A 20 22.90 43.93 20.36
CA CYS A 20 22.22 45.14 20.86
C CYS A 20 21.34 46.04 19.98
N ALA A 21 20.31 46.55 20.70
CA ALA A 21 19.14 47.32 20.29
C ALA A 21 19.42 48.81 20.01
N GLY A 22 18.48 49.46 19.29
CA GLY A 22 18.42 50.92 19.26
C GLY A 22 17.46 51.54 18.23
N SER A 23 16.25 51.81 18.72
CA SER A 23 15.51 53.08 18.53
C SER A 23 14.71 53.36 17.26
N ALA A 24 13.52 53.90 17.53
CA ALA A 24 12.45 54.28 16.63
C ALA A 24 12.74 55.54 15.82
N GLN A 25 12.16 55.62 14.61
CA GLN A 25 11.75 56.88 14.02
C GLN A 25 10.48 56.69 13.19
N THR A 26 9.47 57.44 13.59
CA THR A 26 8.16 57.61 12.97
C THR A 26 8.23 58.61 11.83
N THR A 27 7.69 58.28 10.66
CA THR A 27 7.15 59.26 9.72
C THR A 27 5.95 58.67 9.00
N GLY A 28 4.78 59.28 9.22
CA GLY A 28 3.52 58.92 8.57
C GLY A 28 3.42 59.41 7.13
N GLY A 29 2.60 58.68 6.35
CA GLY A 29 2.16 58.96 4.99
C GLY A 29 0.99 58.01 4.65
N PRO A 30 0.06 58.39 3.76
CA PRO A 30 -1.38 58.40 4.05
C PRO A 30 -2.10 57.07 3.90
N ALA A 31 -3.23 56.98 4.59
CA ALA A 31 -4.19 55.88 4.60
C ALA A 31 -4.60 55.44 3.19
N ALA A 32 -4.20 54.23 2.82
CA ALA A 32 -4.89 53.46 1.80
C ALA A 32 -6.15 52.88 2.45
N THR A 33 -7.29 53.13 1.83
CA THR A 33 -8.58 52.56 2.17
C THR A 33 -8.49 51.04 2.17
N ASP A 34 -8.65 50.46 3.35
CA ASP A 34 -8.79 49.03 3.57
C ASP A 34 -10.18 48.62 3.08
N GLU A 35 -10.30 48.37 1.77
CA GLU A 35 -11.36 47.49 1.26
C GLU A 35 -10.94 46.06 1.55
N THR A 36 -10.93 45.68 2.83
CA THR A 36 -11.11 44.28 3.19
C THR A 36 -12.55 43.94 2.79
N SER A 37 -12.70 43.41 1.58
CA SER A 37 -13.85 42.57 1.25
C SER A 37 -14.04 41.61 2.42
N ASN A 38 -15.21 41.70 3.06
CA ASN A 38 -15.73 40.64 3.91
C ASN A 38 -15.63 39.33 3.13
N VAL A 39 -14.57 38.56 3.35
CA VAL A 39 -14.62 37.12 3.12
C VAL A 39 -15.48 36.63 4.26
N GLU A 40 -16.79 36.62 4.02
CA GLU A 40 -17.71 35.87 4.85
C GLU A 40 -17.13 34.47 5.00
N ASN A 41 -17.05 34.03 6.24
CA ASN A 41 -16.76 32.67 6.62
C ASN A 41 -17.94 31.78 6.17
N SER A 42 -18.15 31.64 4.86
CA SER A 42 -19.07 30.66 4.32
C SER A 42 -18.37 29.32 4.45
N GLY A 43 -18.86 28.44 5.32
CA GLY A 43 -18.35 27.08 5.43
C GLY A 43 -18.33 26.36 4.09
N ALA A 44 -17.68 25.20 4.04
CA ALA A 44 -17.64 24.37 2.84
C ALA A 44 -19.06 24.12 2.28
N PRO A 45 -19.23 24.05 0.94
CA PRO A 45 -20.53 23.79 0.31
C PRO A 45 -21.19 22.52 0.86
N SER A 46 -22.52 22.51 0.97
CA SER A 46 -23.28 21.29 1.22
C SER A 46 -23.43 20.44 -0.05
N PHE A 47 -23.96 19.22 0.05
CA PHE A 47 -24.25 18.41 -1.14
C PHE A 47 -25.27 19.12 -2.04
N GLY A 48 -26.35 19.67 -1.49
CA GLY A 48 -27.34 20.44 -2.24
C GLY A 48 -26.76 21.67 -2.95
N ASP A 49 -25.70 22.29 -2.42
CA ASP A 49 -25.01 23.40 -3.10
C ASP A 49 -24.25 22.96 -4.36
N VAL A 50 -23.76 21.72 -4.40
CA VAL A 50 -22.97 21.17 -5.52
C VAL A 50 -23.78 20.24 -6.42
N GLN A 51 -24.92 19.71 -5.96
CA GLN A 51 -25.72 18.72 -6.68
C GLN A 51 -26.08 19.15 -8.11
N PRO A 52 -26.59 20.38 -8.38
CA PRO A 52 -26.88 20.79 -9.76
C PRO A 52 -25.63 20.81 -10.65
N LEU A 53 -24.47 21.19 -10.11
CA LEU A 53 -23.21 21.13 -10.85
C LEU A 53 -22.83 19.69 -11.17
N LEU A 54 -22.97 18.80 -10.19
CA LEU A 54 -22.65 17.39 -10.34
C LEU A 54 -23.51 16.75 -11.44
N GLU A 55 -24.81 16.98 -11.43
CA GLU A 55 -25.77 16.46 -12.41
C GLU A 55 -25.56 17.04 -13.81
N ASP A 56 -25.42 18.37 -13.93
CA ASP A 56 -25.41 19.03 -15.24
C ASP A 56 -24.02 19.06 -15.90
N THR A 57 -22.94 18.95 -15.12
CA THR A 57 -21.57 19.22 -15.59
C THR A 57 -20.59 18.09 -15.33
N PHE A 58 -20.58 17.46 -14.15
CA PHE A 58 -19.52 16.50 -13.81
C PHE A 58 -19.85 15.06 -14.17
N VAL A 59 -21.02 14.55 -13.76
CA VAL A 59 -21.46 13.19 -14.09
C VAL A 59 -21.51 12.95 -15.61
N PRO A 60 -21.98 13.89 -16.45
CA PRO A 60 -21.96 13.71 -17.91
C PRO A 60 -20.56 13.52 -18.53
N LEU A 61 -19.49 13.88 -17.82
CA LEU A 61 -18.11 13.66 -18.29
C LEU A 61 -17.62 12.23 -18.03
N LEU A 62 -18.28 11.47 -17.16
CA LEU A 62 -17.96 10.09 -16.81
C LEU A 62 -18.54 9.12 -17.85
N THR A 63 -18.13 9.28 -19.11
CA THR A 63 -18.71 8.56 -20.26
C THR A 63 -18.51 7.05 -20.24
N GLU A 64 -17.64 6.56 -19.36
CA GLU A 64 -17.34 5.13 -19.21
C GLU A 64 -17.95 4.55 -17.91
N ASP A 65 -18.75 5.34 -17.20
CA ASP A 65 -19.46 4.97 -15.97
C ASP A 65 -20.89 5.53 -16.00
N GLU A 66 -21.67 5.19 -17.04
CA GLU A 66 -23.03 5.71 -17.28
C GLU A 66 -24.03 5.45 -16.13
N GLU A 67 -23.71 4.52 -15.22
CA GLU A 67 -24.51 4.20 -14.04
C GLU A 67 -24.39 5.22 -12.90
N VAL A 68 -23.36 6.07 -12.93
CA VAL A 68 -23.11 7.06 -11.89
C VAL A 68 -24.23 8.09 -11.89
N ASP A 69 -24.83 8.30 -10.72
CA ASP A 69 -26.04 9.12 -10.57
C ASP A 69 -25.88 10.08 -9.39
N ALA A 70 -25.98 11.39 -9.68
CA ALA A 70 -25.92 12.46 -8.70
C ALA A 70 -27.29 12.92 -8.18
N SER A 71 -28.39 12.26 -8.55
CA SER A 71 -29.76 12.57 -8.10
C SER A 71 -29.95 12.49 -6.58
N SER A 72 -29.04 11.80 -5.89
CA SER A 72 -28.92 11.83 -4.45
C SER A 72 -27.48 11.59 -4.01
N TRP A 73 -27.15 12.09 -2.83
CA TRP A 73 -25.84 11.89 -2.21
C TRP A 73 -25.46 10.41 -2.13
N GLN A 74 -26.40 9.54 -1.73
CA GLN A 74 -26.15 8.11 -1.56
C GLN A 74 -25.71 7.45 -2.88
N ARG A 75 -26.40 7.74 -3.99
CA ARG A 75 -26.11 7.15 -5.30
C ARG A 75 -24.76 7.61 -5.84
N LEU A 76 -24.41 8.88 -5.66
CA LEU A 76 -23.13 9.41 -6.10
C LEU A 76 -21.96 8.74 -5.35
N ILE A 77 -22.11 8.60 -4.04
CA ILE A 77 -21.10 7.99 -3.16
C ILE A 77 -21.00 6.48 -3.43
N GLU A 78 -22.09 5.79 -3.75
CA GLU A 78 -22.05 4.39 -4.20
C GLU A 78 -21.16 4.19 -5.44
N GLY A 79 -21.18 5.16 -6.36
CA GLY A 79 -20.38 5.15 -7.57
C GLY A 79 -20.96 4.19 -8.62
N SER A 80 -20.09 3.51 -9.36
CA SER A 80 -20.47 2.53 -10.39
C SER A 80 -20.06 1.11 -9.99
N GLU A 81 -20.42 0.13 -10.82
CA GLU A 81 -19.87 -1.24 -10.72
C GLU A 81 -18.32 -1.27 -10.73
N HIS A 82 -17.69 -0.20 -11.19
CA HIS A 82 -16.26 -0.06 -11.29
C HIS A 82 -15.58 0.69 -10.14
N GLY A 83 -16.36 1.17 -9.18
CA GLY A 83 -15.87 1.77 -7.96
C GLY A 83 -16.35 3.21 -7.75
N THR A 84 -15.69 3.89 -6.82
CA THR A 84 -16.09 5.22 -6.38
C THR A 84 -15.59 6.30 -7.32
N VAL A 85 -16.44 7.31 -7.51
CA VAL A 85 -16.15 8.51 -8.29
C VAL A 85 -15.72 9.68 -7.41
N VAL A 86 -16.04 9.62 -6.12
CA VAL A 86 -15.68 10.60 -5.07
C VAL A 86 -14.93 9.87 -3.96
N ILE A 87 -13.73 10.36 -3.66
CA ILE A 87 -12.91 9.99 -2.51
C ILE A 87 -13.02 11.13 -1.48
N PRO A 88 -13.72 10.92 -0.35
CA PRO A 88 -13.96 11.96 0.65
C PRO A 88 -12.65 12.46 1.26
N GLY A 89 -12.46 13.78 1.27
CA GLY A 89 -11.22 14.41 1.76
C GLY A 89 -10.03 14.29 0.80
N ASP A 90 -10.26 13.88 -0.45
CA ASP A 90 -9.23 13.76 -1.47
C ASP A 90 -9.84 14.08 -2.85
N ALA A 91 -9.97 15.37 -3.13
CA ALA A 91 -10.46 15.83 -4.41
C ALA A 91 -9.48 15.51 -5.54
N GLU A 92 -8.18 15.49 -5.27
CA GLU A 92 -7.12 15.23 -6.28
C GLU A 92 -7.23 13.82 -6.87
N HIS A 93 -7.53 12.80 -6.07
CA HIS A 93 -7.66 11.40 -6.54
C HIS A 93 -9.12 10.97 -6.77
N SER A 94 -10.07 11.89 -6.67
CA SER A 94 -11.47 11.66 -7.01
C SER A 94 -11.65 11.63 -8.54
N LEU A 95 -12.16 10.53 -9.09
CA LEU A 95 -12.33 10.36 -10.55
C LEU A 95 -13.08 11.53 -11.18
N LEU A 96 -14.12 11.99 -10.48
CA LEU A 96 -14.98 13.07 -10.92
C LEU A 96 -14.21 14.38 -11.13
N VAL A 97 -13.21 14.65 -10.30
CA VAL A 97 -12.35 15.84 -10.40
C VAL A 97 -11.30 15.65 -11.49
N GLU A 98 -10.63 14.50 -11.52
CA GLU A 98 -9.58 14.22 -12.51
C GLU A 98 -10.11 14.28 -13.95
N VAL A 99 -11.27 13.65 -14.19
CA VAL A 99 -11.93 13.68 -15.51
C VAL A 99 -12.36 15.11 -15.87
N ALA A 100 -12.88 15.87 -14.90
CA ALA A 100 -13.29 17.25 -15.10
C ALA A 100 -12.12 18.19 -15.40
N GLU A 101 -11.01 18.07 -14.68
CA GLU A 101 -9.75 18.78 -14.94
C GLU A 101 -9.23 18.49 -16.34
N HIS A 102 -9.17 17.21 -16.71
CA HIS A 102 -8.68 16.80 -18.00
C HIS A 102 -9.59 17.32 -19.13
N ALA A 103 -10.91 17.20 -18.99
CA ALA A 103 -11.86 17.76 -19.95
C ALA A 103 -11.69 19.28 -20.12
N ARG A 104 -11.44 19.99 -19.03
CA ARG A 104 -11.16 21.43 -19.02
C ARG A 104 -9.83 21.76 -19.70
N ALA A 105 -8.78 21.01 -19.43
CA ALA A 105 -7.46 21.18 -20.05
C ALA A 105 -7.50 20.99 -21.57
N GLU A 106 -8.33 20.07 -22.06
CA GLU A 106 -8.56 19.85 -23.48
C GLU A 106 -9.55 20.83 -24.12
N GLY A 107 -10.19 21.70 -23.32
CA GLY A 107 -11.20 22.65 -23.82
C GLY A 107 -12.46 21.98 -24.34
N ARG A 108 -12.84 20.81 -23.78
CA ARG A 108 -14.04 20.08 -24.20
C ARG A 108 -15.30 20.91 -23.95
N THR A 109 -16.24 20.86 -24.89
CA THR A 109 -17.58 21.43 -24.71
C THR A 109 -18.26 20.80 -23.50
N GLY A 110 -18.79 21.62 -22.58
CA GLY A 110 -19.43 21.14 -21.35
C GLY A 110 -18.47 20.94 -20.17
N ALA A 111 -17.16 21.14 -20.33
CA ALA A 111 -16.23 21.10 -19.20
C ALA A 111 -16.50 22.23 -18.19
N PRO A 112 -16.30 21.99 -16.87
CA PRO A 112 -16.55 23.00 -15.85
C PRO A 112 -15.61 24.20 -15.96
N THR A 113 -16.11 25.36 -15.52
CA THR A 113 -15.28 26.51 -15.21
C THR A 113 -14.43 26.25 -13.96
N GLU A 114 -13.36 27.04 -13.77
CA GLU A 114 -12.51 26.92 -12.58
C GLU A 114 -13.31 27.07 -11.29
N ALA A 115 -14.25 28.02 -11.26
CA ALA A 115 -15.08 28.27 -10.09
C ALA A 115 -16.02 27.08 -9.77
N GLN A 116 -16.56 26.40 -10.79
CA GLN A 116 -17.38 25.20 -10.60
C GLN A 116 -16.54 24.02 -10.10
N LEU A 117 -15.34 23.84 -10.67
CA LEU A 117 -14.38 22.83 -10.24
C LEU A 117 -13.98 23.03 -8.78
N GLU A 118 -13.57 24.24 -8.42
CA GLU A 118 -13.18 24.58 -7.05
C GLU A 118 -14.33 24.41 -6.05
N ARG A 119 -15.58 24.74 -6.45
CA ARG A 119 -16.76 24.52 -5.61
C ARG A 119 -16.93 23.04 -5.25
N VAL A 120 -16.76 22.14 -6.23
CA VAL A 120 -16.86 20.69 -5.99
C VAL A 120 -15.68 20.18 -5.17
N ARG A 121 -14.45 20.63 -5.44
CA ARG A 121 -13.27 20.29 -4.62
C ARG A 121 -13.50 20.63 -3.16
N GLN A 122 -13.96 21.85 -2.86
CA GLN A 122 -14.21 22.29 -1.48
C GLN A 122 -15.21 21.40 -0.73
N TRP A 123 -16.25 20.90 -1.42
CA TRP A 123 -17.18 19.94 -0.83
C TRP A 123 -16.51 18.58 -0.57
N ILE A 124 -15.73 18.07 -1.52
CA ILE A 124 -15.01 16.80 -1.38
C ILE A 124 -13.99 16.88 -0.23
N GLU A 125 -13.17 17.93 -0.20
CA GLU A 125 -12.16 18.20 0.84
C GLU A 125 -12.78 18.34 2.24
N ALA A 126 -14.03 18.83 2.32
CA ALA A 126 -14.79 18.88 3.56
C ALA A 126 -15.37 17.51 3.99
N GLY A 127 -14.99 16.44 3.29
CA GLY A 127 -15.37 15.05 3.56
C GLY A 127 -16.60 14.58 2.77
N ALA A 128 -16.95 15.27 1.67
CA ALA A 128 -18.07 14.91 0.79
C ALA A 128 -19.37 14.58 1.54
N LYS A 129 -19.69 15.37 2.57
CA LYS A 129 -20.80 15.07 3.49
C LYS A 129 -22.16 15.28 2.83
N SER A 130 -23.16 14.54 3.30
CA SER A 130 -24.56 14.81 2.97
C SER A 130 -25.03 16.14 3.57
N ASP A 131 -26.18 16.66 3.15
CA ASP A 131 -26.78 17.87 3.76
C ASP A 131 -27.12 17.69 5.25
N ALA A 132 -27.29 16.45 5.71
CA ALA A 132 -27.48 16.13 7.13
C ALA A 132 -26.15 16.08 7.91
N GLY A 133 -25.01 16.31 7.26
CA GLY A 133 -23.68 16.24 7.85
C GLY A 133 -23.11 14.82 7.96
N THR A 134 -23.76 13.82 7.35
CA THR A 134 -23.28 12.44 7.35
C THR A 134 -22.03 12.32 6.49
N ALA A 135 -20.93 11.83 7.06
CA ALA A 135 -19.75 11.47 6.31
C ALA A 135 -19.93 10.10 5.64
N PRO A 136 -19.51 9.93 4.38
CA PRO A 136 -19.54 8.64 3.70
C PRO A 136 -18.55 7.67 4.36
N TYR A 137 -18.88 6.37 4.32
CA TYR A 137 -18.01 5.25 4.72
C TYR A 137 -17.53 5.24 6.20
N ALA A 138 -18.10 6.07 7.06
CA ALA A 138 -17.69 6.18 8.46
C ALA A 138 -17.87 4.86 9.25
N ASP A 139 -18.83 4.03 8.83
CA ASP A 139 -19.20 2.77 9.44
C ASP A 139 -18.51 1.54 8.83
N VAL A 140 -17.73 1.70 7.74
CA VAL A 140 -17.01 0.59 7.10
C VAL A 140 -16.10 -0.09 8.11
N GLN A 141 -16.35 -1.38 8.36
CA GLN A 141 -15.60 -2.17 9.33
C GLN A 141 -14.32 -2.78 8.73
N ASN A 142 -14.40 -3.30 7.51
CA ASN A 142 -13.35 -4.11 6.92
C ASN A 142 -12.59 -3.30 5.88
N ARG A 143 -11.48 -2.72 6.31
CA ARG A 143 -10.61 -1.92 5.47
C ARG A 143 -9.44 -2.74 4.99
N LEU A 144 -9.16 -2.63 3.70
CA LEU A 144 -7.94 -3.07 3.04
C LEU A 144 -7.07 -1.84 2.80
N TYR A 145 -5.78 -1.94 3.12
CA TYR A 145 -4.80 -0.88 2.91
C TYR A 145 -3.81 -1.33 1.84
N VAL A 146 -3.51 -0.46 0.89
CA VAL A 146 -2.64 -0.75 -0.25
C VAL A 146 -1.51 0.27 -0.28
N ALA A 147 -0.28 -0.17 -0.18
CA ALA A 147 0.90 0.70 -0.29
C ALA A 147 1.20 1.02 -1.75
N ASN A 148 1.20 2.30 -2.13
CA ASN A 148 1.60 2.76 -3.46
C ASN A 148 3.05 3.27 -3.38
N GLU A 149 4.00 2.43 -3.77
CA GLU A 149 5.42 2.62 -3.47
C GLU A 149 6.00 3.85 -4.16
N ALA A 150 5.61 4.11 -5.41
CA ALA A 150 6.08 5.27 -6.15
C ALA A 150 5.31 6.55 -5.79
N GLY A 151 4.00 6.43 -5.47
CA GLY A 151 3.13 7.58 -5.18
C GLY A 151 3.28 8.19 -3.78
N ALA A 152 4.03 7.57 -2.87
CA ALA A 152 4.11 7.98 -1.46
C ALA A 152 2.73 8.09 -0.77
N LEU A 153 1.81 7.21 -1.15
CA LEU A 153 0.40 7.23 -0.75
C LEU A 153 -0.06 5.83 -0.35
N VAL A 154 -1.06 5.73 0.53
CA VAL A 154 -1.75 4.47 0.84
C VAL A 154 -3.20 4.57 0.42
N THR A 155 -3.68 3.65 -0.43
CA THR A 155 -5.10 3.58 -0.82
C THR A 155 -5.88 2.75 0.20
N ILE A 156 -7.08 3.20 0.57
CA ILE A 156 -7.97 2.53 1.52
C ILE A 156 -9.21 2.03 0.77
N ILE A 157 -9.48 0.74 0.92
CA ILE A 157 -10.60 0.05 0.27
C ILE A 157 -11.54 -0.52 1.32
N ASP A 158 -12.83 -0.33 1.14
CA ASP A 158 -13.87 -1.11 1.80
C ASP A 158 -13.90 -2.51 1.18
N ALA A 159 -13.53 -3.50 1.99
CA ALA A 159 -13.46 -4.90 1.57
C ALA A 159 -14.82 -5.63 1.62
N GLU A 160 -15.87 -5.01 2.16
CA GLU A 160 -17.23 -5.56 2.06
C GLU A 160 -17.85 -5.24 0.72
N GLU A 161 -17.87 -3.96 0.36
CA GLU A 161 -18.46 -3.46 -0.88
C GLU A 161 -17.44 -3.37 -2.04
N ASN A 162 -16.19 -3.77 -1.78
CA ASN A 162 -15.07 -3.73 -2.72
C ASN A 162 -14.96 -2.37 -3.42
N ARG A 163 -14.69 -1.30 -2.70
CA ARG A 163 -14.63 0.06 -3.27
C ARG A 163 -13.61 0.94 -2.58
N VAL A 164 -12.97 1.87 -3.31
CA VAL A 164 -12.00 2.81 -2.72
C VAL A 164 -12.73 3.85 -1.89
N ILE A 165 -12.39 3.97 -0.62
CA ILE A 165 -13.09 4.86 0.33
C ILE A 165 -12.23 6.00 0.86
N GLY A 166 -10.94 6.01 0.53
CA GLY A 166 -10.00 7.00 1.03
C GLY A 166 -8.59 6.76 0.56
N THR A 167 -7.74 7.73 0.81
CA THR A 167 -6.30 7.65 0.66
C THR A 167 -5.61 8.22 1.89
N VAL A 168 -4.31 7.99 2.01
CA VAL A 168 -3.44 8.66 2.97
C VAL A 168 -2.22 9.13 2.20
N ASP A 169 -2.18 10.41 1.87
CA ASP A 169 -0.99 11.05 1.31
C ASP A 169 0.05 11.24 2.42
N LEU A 170 1.21 10.59 2.27
CA LEU A 170 2.31 10.72 3.23
C LEU A 170 3.03 12.06 3.09
N THR A 171 2.95 12.73 1.94
CA THR A 171 3.58 14.03 1.73
C THR A 171 2.94 15.12 2.58
N GLU A 172 1.61 15.13 2.68
CA GLU A 172 0.85 15.99 3.60
C GLU A 172 1.14 15.68 5.08
N ARG A 173 1.64 14.48 5.37
CA ARG A 173 2.04 14.04 6.72
C ARG A 173 3.52 14.28 7.01
N GLY A 174 4.20 15.06 6.19
CA GLY A 174 5.58 15.49 6.39
C GLY A 174 6.64 14.49 5.91
N PHE A 175 6.28 13.55 5.05
CA PHE A 175 7.24 12.68 4.37
C PHE A 175 7.56 13.21 2.97
N GLY A 176 8.69 12.81 2.41
CA GLY A 176 9.02 13.20 1.03
C GLY A 176 8.30 12.30 0.01
N PRO A 177 8.23 12.71 -1.27
CA PRO A 177 7.67 11.88 -2.36
C PRO A 177 8.44 10.57 -2.58
N LYS A 178 9.61 10.41 -1.96
CA LYS A 178 10.40 9.17 -1.93
C LYS A 178 10.26 8.43 -0.60
N ALA A 179 9.12 8.57 0.09
CA ALA A 179 8.84 7.82 1.32
C ALA A 179 8.83 6.32 1.08
N LYS A 180 8.33 5.90 -0.10
CA LYS A 180 8.27 4.52 -0.57
C LYS A 180 7.55 3.57 0.40
N PRO A 181 6.23 3.74 0.62
CA PRO A 181 5.45 2.75 1.34
C PRO A 181 5.49 1.42 0.57
N HIS A 182 5.82 0.31 1.23
CA HIS A 182 5.98 -0.98 0.51
C HIS A 182 5.03 -2.06 1.00
N ASP A 183 4.79 -2.15 2.30
CA ASP A 183 3.90 -3.17 2.84
C ASP A 183 3.07 -2.60 3.98
N THR A 184 1.92 -3.22 4.21
CA THR A 184 1.00 -2.85 5.28
C THR A 184 0.82 -3.99 6.26
N ALA A 185 0.19 -3.73 7.41
CA ALA A 185 -0.30 -4.76 8.31
C ALA A 185 -1.46 -4.18 9.13
N VAL A 186 -2.47 -4.98 9.47
CA VAL A 186 -3.67 -4.52 10.18
C VAL A 186 -3.88 -5.33 11.44
N THR A 187 -4.27 -4.67 12.54
CA THR A 187 -4.64 -5.41 13.77
C THR A 187 -5.97 -6.14 13.57
N PRO A 188 -6.21 -7.29 14.24
CA PRO A 188 -7.43 -8.08 14.07
C PRO A 188 -8.73 -7.32 14.34
N ASP A 189 -8.69 -6.38 15.29
CA ASP A 189 -9.82 -5.51 15.63
C ASP A 189 -9.99 -4.33 14.65
N GLY A 190 -9.05 -4.14 13.73
CA GLY A 190 -9.01 -2.99 12.80
C GLY A 190 -8.83 -1.64 13.51
N ALA A 191 -8.41 -1.61 14.77
CA ALA A 191 -8.19 -0.37 15.51
C ALA A 191 -6.92 0.35 15.03
N TYR A 192 -5.92 -0.41 14.58
CA TYR A 192 -4.66 0.12 14.07
C TYR A 192 -4.22 -0.58 12.79
N TRP A 193 -3.46 0.15 12.00
CA TRP A 193 -2.73 -0.39 10.86
C TRP A 193 -1.33 0.20 10.79
N TYR A 194 -0.46 -0.47 10.06
CA TYR A 194 0.95 -0.14 9.93
C TYR A 194 1.34 -0.05 8.47
N VAL A 195 2.37 0.76 8.17
CA VAL A 195 3.01 0.79 6.85
C VAL A 195 4.52 0.92 7.00
N SER A 196 5.26 0.13 6.22
CA SER A 196 6.72 0.23 6.11
C SER A 196 7.09 1.27 5.06
N LEU A 197 7.97 2.21 5.42
CA LEU A 197 8.47 3.24 4.51
C LEU A 197 9.96 3.02 4.24
N ILE A 198 10.28 2.49 3.05
CA ILE A 198 11.64 2.12 2.68
C ILE A 198 12.54 3.35 2.68
N GLY A 199 12.15 4.38 1.91
CA GLY A 199 12.97 5.56 1.68
C GLY A 199 13.01 6.48 2.89
N ALA A 200 11.98 6.42 3.76
CA ALA A 200 11.93 7.19 4.99
C ALA A 200 12.56 6.48 6.20
N ASN A 201 13.03 5.22 6.06
CA ASN A 201 13.65 4.42 7.11
C ASN A 201 12.80 4.32 8.40
N ARG A 202 11.52 3.99 8.25
CA ARG A 202 10.61 3.88 9.40
C ARG A 202 9.39 3.00 9.12
N VAL A 203 8.81 2.51 10.21
CA VAL A 203 7.45 1.95 10.24
C VAL A 203 6.55 2.96 10.93
N LEU A 204 5.38 3.21 10.34
CA LEU A 204 4.35 4.06 10.93
C LEU A 204 3.22 3.20 11.50
N LYS A 205 2.63 3.66 12.61
CA LYS A 205 1.38 3.13 13.17
C LYS A 205 0.32 4.20 13.04
N PHE A 206 -0.82 3.82 12.47
CA PHE A 206 -1.98 4.66 12.29
C PHE A 206 -3.15 4.12 13.12
N ASN A 207 -4.01 5.01 13.60
CA ASN A 207 -5.33 4.61 14.11
C ASN A 207 -6.34 4.44 12.96
N ARG A 208 -7.56 4.06 13.31
CA ARG A 208 -8.67 3.88 12.37
C ARG A 208 -9.06 5.17 11.61
N ASP A 209 -8.81 6.33 12.19
CA ASP A 209 -9.08 7.64 11.56
C ASP A 209 -7.91 8.08 10.65
N ASN A 210 -6.94 7.19 10.41
CA ASN A 210 -5.76 7.42 9.59
C ASN A 210 -4.85 8.53 10.13
N GLU A 211 -4.84 8.71 11.45
CA GLU A 211 -3.90 9.59 12.15
C GLU A 211 -2.66 8.79 12.58
N ILE A 212 -1.49 9.40 12.42
CA ILE A 212 -0.23 8.79 12.87
C ILE A 212 -0.17 8.83 14.39
N VAL A 213 -0.34 7.67 15.02
CA VAL A 213 -0.27 7.49 16.48
C VAL A 213 1.07 6.91 16.94
N GLY A 214 1.94 6.51 16.01
CA GLY A 214 3.23 5.91 16.34
C GLY A 214 4.24 5.90 15.20
N ARG A 215 5.52 5.92 15.54
CA ARG A 215 6.65 5.90 14.59
C ARG A 215 7.79 5.08 15.17
N VAL A 216 8.36 4.18 14.36
CA VAL A 216 9.52 3.38 14.73
C VAL A 216 10.60 3.55 13.67
N ASN A 217 11.78 4.03 14.08
CA ASN A 217 12.93 4.15 13.18
C ASN A 217 13.52 2.77 12.90
N MET A 218 13.62 2.42 11.63
CA MET A 218 14.18 1.16 11.18
C MET A 218 14.75 1.33 9.77
N GLU A 219 16.00 0.92 9.55
CA GLU A 219 16.64 1.08 8.24
C GLU A 219 15.97 0.22 7.15
N VAL A 220 15.57 0.82 6.03
CA VAL A 220 15.01 0.13 4.85
C VAL A 220 14.02 -1.00 5.17
N PRO A 221 12.94 -0.73 5.94
CA PRO A 221 11.97 -1.74 6.31
C PRO A 221 11.26 -2.25 5.03
N GLY A 222 10.89 -3.53 5.01
CA GLY A 222 10.22 -4.16 3.87
C GLY A 222 8.92 -4.81 4.32
N MET A 223 8.79 -6.11 4.05
CA MET A 223 7.63 -6.92 4.44
C MET A 223 7.30 -6.81 5.93
N MET A 224 6.03 -6.87 6.27
CA MET A 224 5.54 -6.82 7.65
C MET A 224 4.49 -7.90 7.92
N GLU A 225 4.51 -8.45 9.13
CA GLU A 225 3.54 -9.43 9.58
C GLU A 225 3.12 -9.11 11.02
N TYR A 226 1.84 -8.85 11.24
CA TYR A 226 1.31 -8.61 12.58
C TYR A 226 0.76 -9.90 13.15
N ASP A 227 1.33 -10.36 14.27
CA ASP A 227 0.80 -11.51 15.00
C ASP A 227 -0.19 -11.07 16.08
N ALA A 228 -1.44 -11.48 15.90
CA ALA A 228 -2.56 -11.20 16.81
C ALA A 228 -2.33 -11.74 18.23
N ASN A 229 -1.69 -12.90 18.35
CA ASN A 229 -1.60 -13.62 19.61
C ASN A 229 -0.57 -13.01 20.56
N SER A 230 0.53 -12.50 20.02
CA SER A 230 1.58 -11.84 20.79
C SER A 230 1.52 -10.32 20.73
N GLY A 231 0.68 -9.74 19.86
CA GLY A 231 0.55 -8.29 19.70
C GLY A 231 1.81 -7.64 19.12
N ARG A 232 2.62 -8.40 18.37
CA ARG A 232 3.91 -7.95 17.82
C ARG A 232 3.87 -7.87 16.31
N LEU A 233 4.52 -6.84 15.80
CA LEU A 233 4.76 -6.64 14.37
C LEU A 233 6.19 -7.06 14.02
N PHE A 234 6.32 -8.05 13.14
CA PHE A 234 7.58 -8.49 12.58
C PHE A 234 7.85 -7.70 11.31
N VAL A 235 9.09 -7.26 11.11
CA VAL A 235 9.46 -6.37 10.01
C VAL A 235 10.74 -6.88 9.35
N GLY A 236 10.65 -7.18 8.06
CA GLY A 236 11.75 -7.57 7.19
C GLY A 236 12.55 -6.37 6.68
N ARG A 237 13.43 -6.61 5.70
CA ARG A 237 14.11 -5.54 4.96
C ARG A 237 13.60 -5.51 3.53
N SER A 238 13.65 -4.33 2.91
CA SER A 238 13.22 -4.16 1.52
C SER A 238 14.13 -4.92 0.55
N MET A 239 13.53 -5.51 -0.49
CA MET A 239 14.28 -6.10 -1.60
C MET A 239 15.11 -5.09 -2.37
N SER A 240 14.70 -3.81 -2.38
CA SER A 240 15.39 -2.72 -3.05
C SER A 240 16.67 -2.28 -2.34
N ALA A 241 16.89 -2.72 -1.10
CA ALA A 241 18.11 -2.42 -0.37
C ALA A 241 19.30 -3.25 -0.87
N VAL A 242 20.41 -2.58 -1.18
CA VAL A 242 21.63 -3.20 -1.71
C VAL A 242 22.41 -3.93 -0.62
N ASP A 243 22.62 -3.28 0.53
CA ASP A 243 23.34 -3.86 1.70
C ASP A 243 22.59 -3.57 3.01
N PRO A 244 21.36 -4.10 3.18
CA PRO A 244 20.59 -3.89 4.39
C PRO A 244 21.22 -4.61 5.58
N PRO A 245 20.91 -4.19 6.81
CA PRO A 245 21.30 -4.91 8.01
C PRO A 245 20.84 -6.37 7.98
N LYS A 246 21.72 -7.30 8.37
CA LYS A 246 21.46 -8.75 8.43
C LYS A 246 20.60 -9.16 9.65
N ARG A 247 19.50 -8.45 9.85
CA ARG A 247 18.60 -8.57 11.00
C ARG A 247 17.20 -8.09 10.67
N ILE A 248 16.19 -8.71 11.26
CA ILE A 248 14.80 -8.27 11.21
C ILE A 248 14.44 -7.44 12.45
N GLY A 249 13.34 -6.70 12.38
CA GLY A 249 12.74 -6.01 13.52
C GLY A 249 11.57 -6.80 14.09
N ILE A 250 11.41 -6.74 15.40
CA ILE A 250 10.20 -7.17 16.12
C ILE A 250 9.79 -5.99 16.98
N ILE A 251 8.62 -5.43 16.67
CA ILE A 251 8.05 -4.25 17.30
C ILE A 251 6.90 -4.69 18.20
N ASP A 252 6.92 -4.30 19.47
CA ASP A 252 5.78 -4.49 20.35
C ASP A 252 4.66 -3.50 19.99
N GLY A 253 3.46 -3.99 19.70
CA GLY A 253 2.35 -3.16 19.24
C GLY A 253 1.80 -2.22 20.32
N SER A 254 2.07 -2.49 21.60
CA SER A 254 1.55 -1.71 22.73
C SER A 254 2.40 -0.47 23.03
N ASP A 255 3.73 -0.59 22.97
CA ASP A 255 4.66 0.49 23.33
C ASP A 255 5.62 0.90 22.20
N LEU A 256 5.58 0.22 21.05
CA LEU A 256 6.42 0.43 19.87
C LEU A 256 7.92 0.23 20.11
N SER A 257 8.28 -0.49 21.17
CA SER A 257 9.67 -0.88 21.40
C SER A 257 10.17 -1.80 20.28
N LEU A 258 11.32 -1.46 19.69
CA LEU A 258 11.95 -2.23 18.62
C LEU A 258 13.06 -3.11 19.18
N ARG A 259 12.94 -4.43 18.96
CA ARG A 259 14.03 -5.39 19.13
C ARG A 259 14.52 -5.85 17.77
N GLN A 260 15.83 -5.81 17.52
CA GLN A 260 16.40 -6.33 16.27
C GLN A 260 17.04 -7.70 16.49
N VAL A 261 16.75 -8.65 15.59
CA VAL A 261 17.21 -10.05 15.69
C VAL A 261 18.04 -10.43 14.48
N GLY A 262 19.24 -10.95 14.71
CA GLY A 262 20.17 -11.35 13.65
C GLY A 262 19.67 -12.56 12.85
N VAL A 263 19.71 -12.45 11.53
CA VAL A 263 19.49 -13.56 10.59
C VAL A 263 20.76 -13.97 9.85
N PHE A 264 21.86 -13.24 10.05
CA PHE A 264 23.24 -13.63 9.74
C PHE A 264 23.56 -14.00 8.27
N PHE A 265 22.67 -13.69 7.32
CA PHE A 265 22.92 -13.77 5.88
C PHE A 265 22.66 -12.40 5.19
N PRO A 266 23.23 -12.15 3.99
CA PRO A 266 22.99 -10.90 3.27
C PRO A 266 21.57 -10.82 2.66
N ARG A 267 21.10 -9.59 2.41
CA ARG A 267 19.81 -9.30 1.75
C ARG A 267 18.62 -10.12 2.29
N PRO A 268 18.32 -10.06 3.61
CA PRO A 268 17.06 -10.59 4.12
C PRO A 268 15.87 -9.85 3.51
N HIS A 269 14.83 -10.58 3.11
CA HIS A 269 13.63 -9.96 2.56
C HIS A 269 12.36 -10.72 2.90
N ALA A 270 12.21 -11.94 2.36
CA ALA A 270 11.05 -12.77 2.63
C ALA A 270 10.85 -12.89 4.13
N LEU A 271 9.60 -12.74 4.55
CA LEU A 271 9.16 -12.83 5.93
C LEU A 271 7.89 -13.68 5.94
N GLY A 272 7.77 -14.54 6.94
CA GLY A 272 6.53 -15.19 7.34
C GLY A 272 6.58 -15.45 8.83
N VAL A 273 5.42 -15.47 9.49
CA VAL A 273 5.32 -15.65 10.94
C VAL A 273 4.32 -16.76 11.22
N ASP A 274 4.63 -17.65 12.16
CA ASP A 274 3.65 -18.67 12.53
C ASP A 274 2.40 -18.05 13.17
N PRO A 275 1.23 -18.70 13.10
CA PRO A 275 -0.01 -18.11 13.59
C PRO A 275 -0.05 -17.85 15.11
N GLN A 276 0.93 -18.32 15.88
CA GLN A 276 1.08 -18.05 17.31
C GLN A 276 2.20 -17.02 17.61
N GLY A 277 2.82 -16.46 16.58
CA GLY A 277 3.93 -15.50 16.67
C GLY A 277 5.17 -16.04 17.37
N LYS A 278 5.34 -17.37 17.45
CA LYS A 278 6.48 -17.95 18.19
C LYS A 278 7.74 -18.00 17.35
N GLN A 279 7.59 -18.14 16.05
CA GLN A 279 8.65 -18.25 15.06
C GLN A 279 8.41 -17.25 13.93
N ALA A 280 9.51 -16.68 13.44
CA ALA A 280 9.55 -15.97 12.18
C ALA A 280 10.51 -16.67 11.20
N TYR A 281 10.14 -16.69 9.94
CA TYR A 281 10.91 -17.28 8.86
C TYR A 281 11.39 -16.19 7.93
N VAL A 282 12.69 -16.18 7.64
CA VAL A 282 13.31 -15.13 6.82
C VAL A 282 14.21 -15.77 5.77
N ALA A 283 14.13 -15.34 4.51
CA ALA A 283 15.05 -15.84 3.48
C ALA A 283 15.99 -14.76 2.95
N SER A 284 17.13 -15.21 2.45
CA SER A 284 18.06 -14.36 1.70
C SER A 284 17.66 -14.27 0.24
N LEU A 285 17.63 -13.06 -0.31
CA LEU A 285 17.53 -12.87 -1.77
C LEU A 285 18.80 -13.30 -2.51
N ALA A 286 19.94 -13.34 -1.82
CA ALA A 286 21.25 -13.59 -2.42
C ALA A 286 21.79 -15.01 -2.19
N ARG A 287 21.11 -15.81 -1.37
CA ARG A 287 21.52 -17.17 -0.99
C ARG A 287 20.31 -18.06 -0.83
N ASN A 288 20.47 -19.35 -1.12
CA ASN A 288 19.47 -20.36 -0.78
C ASN A 288 19.51 -20.73 0.70
N GLN A 289 19.24 -19.74 1.55
CA GLN A 289 19.22 -19.90 2.99
C GLN A 289 17.94 -19.31 3.57
N VAL A 290 17.36 -20.05 4.51
CA VAL A 290 16.22 -19.64 5.33
C VAL A 290 16.66 -19.63 6.78
N ALA A 291 16.33 -18.57 7.51
CA ALA A 291 16.46 -18.46 8.96
C ALA A 291 15.10 -18.74 9.59
N GLY A 292 15.02 -19.77 10.44
CA GLY A 292 13.97 -19.83 11.46
C GLY A 292 14.44 -19.07 12.69
N VAL A 293 13.59 -18.18 13.23
CA VAL A 293 13.89 -17.29 14.33
C VAL A 293 12.88 -17.47 15.45
N ASN A 294 13.35 -17.81 16.65
CA ASN A 294 12.52 -17.82 17.85
C ASN A 294 12.21 -16.39 18.26
N ALA A 295 10.93 -16.02 18.22
CA ALA A 295 10.48 -14.66 18.47
C ALA A 295 10.62 -14.24 19.95
N ALA A 296 10.75 -15.16 20.89
CA ALA A 296 10.96 -14.82 22.30
C ALA A 296 12.45 -14.64 22.61
N THR A 297 13.29 -15.58 22.19
CA THR A 297 14.71 -15.60 22.56
C THR A 297 15.62 -14.90 21.55
N GLY A 298 15.18 -14.77 20.29
CA GLY A 298 16.01 -14.37 19.17
C GLY A 298 16.99 -15.45 18.71
N GLU A 299 16.83 -16.70 19.17
CA GLU A 299 17.58 -17.84 18.65
C GLU A 299 17.29 -18.01 17.16
N THR A 300 18.35 -18.11 16.36
CA THR A 300 18.25 -18.22 14.90
C THR A 300 18.93 -19.49 14.44
N LYS A 301 18.22 -20.29 13.62
CA LYS A 301 18.77 -21.45 12.93
C LYS A 301 18.72 -21.23 11.43
N LEU A 302 19.85 -21.43 10.76
CA LEU A 302 19.97 -21.31 9.31
C LEU A 302 19.87 -22.68 8.65
N THR A 303 18.96 -22.82 7.69
CA THR A 303 18.84 -24.00 6.83
C THR A 303 19.21 -23.62 5.40
N SER A 304 20.00 -24.47 4.73
CA SER A 304 20.33 -24.31 3.32
C SER A 304 19.43 -25.20 2.48
N MET A 305 18.90 -24.68 1.36
CA MET A 305 18.08 -25.47 0.43
C MET A 305 18.94 -26.23 -0.61
N GLY A 306 20.25 -25.95 -0.69
CA GLY A 306 21.10 -26.45 -1.77
C GLY A 306 20.76 -25.83 -3.14
N GLY A 307 21.45 -26.25 -4.21
CA GLY A 307 21.16 -25.80 -5.58
C GLY A 307 21.47 -24.32 -5.90
N PRO A 308 21.04 -23.84 -7.08
CA PRO A 308 21.25 -22.45 -7.53
C PRO A 308 20.29 -21.47 -6.83
N VAL A 309 20.72 -20.21 -6.65
CA VAL A 309 19.96 -19.19 -5.90
C VAL A 309 18.56 -18.95 -6.51
N ASN A 310 17.52 -19.13 -5.68
CA ASN A 310 16.10 -19.01 -6.08
C ASN A 310 15.51 -17.61 -5.88
N THR A 311 16.10 -16.78 -5.00
CA THR A 311 15.58 -15.44 -4.67
C THR A 311 14.14 -15.51 -4.13
N LEU A 312 13.97 -16.10 -2.94
CA LEU A 312 12.65 -16.18 -2.30
C LEU A 312 12.15 -14.79 -1.89
N VAL A 313 10.93 -14.44 -2.28
CA VAL A 313 10.41 -13.06 -2.12
C VAL A 313 9.56 -12.88 -0.87
N HIS A 314 8.61 -13.78 -0.62
CA HIS A 314 7.74 -13.75 0.57
C HIS A 314 7.32 -15.17 0.95
N PHE A 315 6.97 -15.39 2.23
CA PHE A 315 6.49 -16.67 2.74
C PHE A 315 5.01 -16.55 3.10
N ALA A 316 4.15 -17.38 2.51
CA ALA A 316 2.83 -17.63 3.05
C ALA A 316 2.93 -18.75 4.08
N VAL A 317 2.55 -18.51 5.33
CA VAL A 317 2.44 -19.56 6.35
C VAL A 317 1.01 -20.09 6.37
N ARG A 318 0.85 -21.42 6.35
CA ARG A 318 -0.48 -22.05 6.40
C ARG A 318 -1.12 -21.77 7.77
N PRO A 319 -2.45 -21.51 7.86
CA PRO A 319 -3.12 -21.15 9.12
C PRO A 319 -2.97 -22.15 10.27
N ASP A 320 -2.65 -23.42 9.97
CA ASP A 320 -2.38 -24.44 11.00
C ASP A 320 -0.95 -24.37 11.58
N GLY A 321 -0.07 -23.55 11.00
CA GLY A 321 1.32 -23.37 11.41
C GLY A 321 2.22 -24.58 11.10
N GLN A 322 1.79 -25.52 10.26
CA GLN A 322 2.57 -26.73 9.96
C GLN A 322 3.33 -26.65 8.64
N ALA A 323 2.86 -25.84 7.70
CA ALA A 323 3.48 -25.67 6.40
C ALA A 323 3.63 -24.19 6.04
N MET A 324 4.56 -23.89 5.15
CA MET A 324 4.63 -22.60 4.48
C MET A 324 5.05 -22.78 3.03
N ALA A 325 4.82 -21.76 2.21
CA ALA A 325 5.19 -21.79 0.80
C ALA A 325 5.82 -20.46 0.35
N ALA A 326 6.68 -20.52 -0.66
CA ALA A 326 7.33 -19.34 -1.22
C ALA A 326 7.67 -19.49 -2.69
N GLY A 327 7.54 -18.39 -3.43
CA GLY A 327 8.00 -18.28 -4.81
C GLY A 327 9.47 -17.87 -4.91
N GLY A 328 10.20 -18.54 -5.80
CA GLY A 328 11.55 -18.16 -6.22
C GLY A 328 11.50 -17.28 -7.45
N GLN A 329 11.78 -15.98 -7.28
CA GLN A 329 11.72 -15.00 -8.38
C GLN A 329 12.59 -15.39 -9.57
N THR A 330 13.83 -15.83 -9.32
CA THR A 330 14.81 -16.05 -10.41
C THR A 330 14.68 -17.43 -11.04
N SER A 331 14.18 -18.42 -10.31
CA SER A 331 13.97 -19.78 -10.81
C SER A 331 12.59 -20.01 -11.43
N GLY A 332 11.59 -19.19 -11.06
CA GLY A 332 10.20 -19.45 -11.41
C GLY A 332 9.61 -20.68 -10.68
N THR A 333 10.33 -21.21 -9.71
CA THR A 333 9.90 -22.38 -8.93
C THR A 333 9.16 -21.92 -7.68
N PHE A 334 8.05 -22.55 -7.37
CA PHE A 334 7.30 -22.37 -6.14
C PHE A 334 7.59 -23.54 -5.21
N PHE A 335 7.94 -23.26 -3.96
CA PHE A 335 8.42 -24.25 -2.99
C PHE A 335 7.45 -24.39 -1.82
N PHE A 336 7.25 -25.63 -1.37
CA PHE A 336 6.54 -25.96 -0.14
C PHE A 336 7.52 -26.40 0.92
N PHE A 337 7.28 -25.99 2.16
CA PHE A 337 8.13 -26.25 3.30
C PHE A 337 7.31 -26.86 4.44
N ASP A 338 7.91 -27.84 5.11
CA ASP A 338 7.46 -28.28 6.44
C ASP A 338 8.07 -27.37 7.51
N ILE A 339 7.22 -26.93 8.45
CA ILE A 339 7.58 -26.11 9.61
C ILE A 339 6.94 -26.62 10.90
N ALA A 340 6.62 -27.92 10.96
CA ALA A 340 5.99 -28.55 12.12
C ALA A 340 6.71 -28.27 13.46
N ALA A 341 5.94 -28.35 14.55
CA ALA A 341 6.37 -28.00 15.91
C ALA A 341 7.58 -28.79 16.44
N GLU A 342 7.94 -29.93 15.85
CA GLU A 342 9.14 -30.69 16.19
C GLU A 342 10.44 -30.04 15.68
N THR A 343 10.39 -29.37 14.53
CA THR A 343 11.53 -28.68 13.91
C THR A 343 11.19 -27.26 13.44
N PRO A 344 10.56 -26.42 14.30
CA PRO A 344 9.90 -25.20 13.85
C PRO A 344 10.89 -24.08 13.50
N LEU A 345 12.18 -24.25 13.81
CA LEU A 345 13.26 -23.33 13.42
C LEU A 345 14.02 -23.78 12.17
N ALA A 346 13.72 -24.96 11.62
CA ALA A 346 14.48 -25.56 10.53
C ALA A 346 13.58 -25.95 9.36
N PRO A 347 13.00 -24.98 8.63
CA PRO A 347 12.12 -25.29 7.52
C PRO A 347 12.82 -26.17 6.48
N THR A 348 12.14 -27.21 6.02
CA THR A 348 12.66 -28.11 5.00
C THR A 348 11.74 -28.12 3.79
N VAL A 349 12.32 -28.00 2.59
CA VAL A 349 11.56 -28.14 1.34
C VAL A 349 11.02 -29.55 1.25
N THR A 350 9.71 -29.69 1.10
CA THR A 350 9.02 -30.97 0.94
C THR A 350 8.61 -31.23 -0.50
N ASP A 351 8.33 -30.17 -1.25
CA ASP A 351 7.87 -30.26 -2.63
C ASP A 351 8.12 -28.96 -3.41
N SER A 352 7.98 -29.00 -4.73
CA SER A 352 8.04 -27.81 -5.58
C SER A 352 7.25 -27.92 -6.89
N LEU A 353 6.84 -26.77 -7.41
CA LEU A 353 6.16 -26.62 -8.70
C LEU A 353 6.90 -25.63 -9.58
N GLN A 354 7.00 -25.93 -10.87
CA GLN A 354 7.51 -24.98 -11.84
C GLN A 354 6.36 -24.12 -12.37
N LEU A 355 6.21 -22.91 -11.83
CA LEU A 355 5.17 -21.96 -12.28
C LEU A 355 5.69 -21.05 -13.40
N GLY A 356 6.96 -20.65 -13.34
CA GLY A 356 7.51 -19.58 -14.17
C GLY A 356 7.11 -18.20 -13.64
N GLY A 357 7.24 -17.17 -14.48
CA GLY A 357 6.52 -15.92 -14.27
C GLY A 357 6.87 -15.05 -13.05
N GLN A 358 7.97 -15.32 -12.34
CA GLN A 358 8.33 -14.65 -11.07
C GLN A 358 7.20 -14.77 -10.02
N PRO A 359 7.00 -15.95 -9.41
CA PRO A 359 5.97 -16.14 -8.39
C PRO A 359 6.35 -15.36 -7.13
N TRP A 360 5.52 -14.41 -6.70
CA TRP A 360 5.90 -13.43 -5.68
C TRP A 360 5.23 -13.62 -4.33
N HIS A 361 4.19 -12.86 -3.98
CA HIS A 361 3.59 -12.85 -2.65
C HIS A 361 2.41 -13.84 -2.61
N PRO A 362 2.62 -15.14 -2.32
CA PRO A 362 1.52 -16.08 -2.19
C PRO A 362 0.66 -15.75 -0.97
N SER A 363 -0.60 -16.16 -1.00
CA SER A 363 -1.49 -16.12 0.16
C SER A 363 -2.29 -17.41 0.29
N TYR A 364 -2.37 -17.95 1.51
CA TYR A 364 -3.30 -19.05 1.82
C TYR A 364 -4.72 -18.51 2.01
N THR A 365 -5.72 -19.31 1.66
CA THR A 365 -7.09 -19.12 2.15
C THR A 365 -7.14 -19.29 3.67
N PRO A 366 -8.13 -18.71 4.38
CA PRO A 366 -8.26 -18.87 5.84
C PRO A 366 -8.39 -20.33 6.30
N GLY A 367 -8.97 -21.19 5.46
CA GLY A 367 -9.05 -22.63 5.72
C GLY A 367 -7.74 -23.40 5.49
N GLY A 368 -6.75 -22.76 4.85
CA GLY A 368 -5.46 -23.38 4.52
C GLY A 368 -5.52 -24.42 3.40
N ASP A 369 -6.64 -24.52 2.69
CA ASP A 369 -6.92 -25.50 1.63
C ASP A 369 -6.37 -25.07 0.26
N ARG A 370 -6.21 -23.77 0.03
CA ARG A 370 -5.79 -23.22 -1.26
C ARG A 370 -4.77 -22.11 -1.11
N LEU A 371 -3.95 -21.95 -2.15
CA LEU A 371 -2.96 -20.89 -2.30
C LEU A 371 -3.25 -20.09 -3.57
N TYR A 372 -3.18 -18.77 -3.47
CA TYR A 372 -3.17 -17.87 -4.61
C TYR A 372 -1.76 -17.33 -4.79
N VAL A 373 -1.18 -17.52 -5.98
CA VAL A 373 0.23 -17.19 -6.26
C VAL A 373 0.31 -16.23 -7.46
N PRO A 374 0.46 -14.92 -7.20
CA PRO A 374 0.75 -13.95 -8.24
C PRO A 374 2.06 -14.24 -8.96
N GLN A 375 2.06 -14.16 -10.28
CA GLN A 375 3.22 -14.33 -11.15
C GLN A 375 3.49 -13.02 -11.91
N LYS A 376 4.42 -12.22 -11.38
CA LYS A 376 4.67 -10.84 -11.83
C LYS A 376 4.87 -10.72 -13.34
N THR A 377 5.82 -11.45 -13.93
CA THR A 377 6.12 -11.28 -15.37
C THR A 377 5.19 -12.07 -16.27
N ALA A 378 4.40 -12.99 -15.73
CA ALA A 378 3.38 -13.71 -16.50
C ALA A 378 2.06 -12.93 -16.58
N GLY A 379 1.81 -12.01 -15.64
CA GLY A 379 0.54 -11.30 -15.54
C GLY A 379 -0.64 -12.20 -15.16
N THR A 380 -0.39 -13.19 -14.29
CA THR A 380 -1.38 -14.20 -13.90
C THR A 380 -1.35 -14.48 -12.41
N VAL A 381 -2.39 -15.16 -11.91
CA VAL A 381 -2.43 -15.74 -10.57
C VAL A 381 -2.71 -17.23 -10.69
N SER A 382 -1.84 -18.07 -10.13
CA SER A 382 -2.08 -19.52 -10.02
C SER A 382 -2.87 -19.83 -8.76
N VAL A 383 -3.85 -20.71 -8.87
CA VAL A 383 -4.56 -21.30 -7.73
C VAL A 383 -4.03 -22.71 -7.53
N ILE A 384 -3.59 -23.00 -6.32
CA ILE A 384 -2.93 -24.25 -5.96
C ILE A 384 -3.69 -24.92 -4.83
N ASP A 385 -3.94 -26.22 -4.94
CA ASP A 385 -4.44 -27.04 -3.85
C ASP A 385 -3.31 -27.28 -2.83
N ALA A 386 -3.55 -26.94 -1.56
CA ALA A 386 -2.54 -26.99 -0.52
C ALA A 386 -2.21 -28.41 -0.03
N GLN A 387 -3.01 -29.41 -0.41
CA GLN A 387 -2.81 -30.81 0.00
C GLN A 387 -2.13 -31.62 -1.10
N SER A 388 -2.61 -31.52 -2.35
CA SER A 388 -2.01 -32.23 -3.48
C SER A 388 -0.83 -31.49 -4.09
N HIS A 389 -0.66 -30.20 -3.78
CA HIS A 389 0.28 -29.30 -4.42
C HIS A 389 0.11 -29.25 -5.95
N GLU A 390 -1.14 -29.28 -6.43
CA GLU A 390 -1.44 -29.16 -7.86
C GLU A 390 -2.02 -27.80 -8.19
N VAL A 391 -1.68 -27.27 -9.37
CA VAL A 391 -2.31 -26.07 -9.92
C VAL A 391 -3.71 -26.43 -10.39
N THR A 392 -4.74 -25.94 -9.69
CA THR A 392 -6.15 -26.19 -9.99
C THR A 392 -6.75 -25.16 -10.93
N ALA A 393 -6.20 -23.94 -10.97
CA ALA A 393 -6.59 -22.90 -11.92
C ALA A 393 -5.45 -21.92 -12.23
N THR A 394 -5.57 -21.20 -13.34
CA THR A 394 -4.72 -20.04 -13.67
C THR A 394 -5.59 -18.89 -14.12
N ILE A 395 -5.62 -17.83 -13.31
CA ILE A 395 -6.44 -16.64 -13.49
C ILE A 395 -5.68 -15.65 -14.37
N ARG A 396 -6.36 -15.11 -15.37
CA ARG A 396 -5.84 -14.12 -16.32
C ARG A 396 -6.81 -12.97 -16.42
N HIS A 397 -6.28 -11.76 -16.37
CA HIS A 397 -7.04 -10.52 -16.53
C HIS A 397 -6.06 -9.38 -16.75
N ASP A 398 -6.41 -8.37 -17.55
CA ASP A 398 -5.48 -7.26 -17.87
C ASP A 398 -5.09 -6.44 -16.62
N ALA A 399 -5.98 -6.36 -15.64
CA ALA A 399 -5.70 -5.76 -14.33
C ALA A 399 -4.60 -6.47 -13.52
N LEU A 400 -4.25 -7.71 -13.88
CA LEU A 400 -3.08 -8.41 -13.35
C LEU A 400 -1.82 -8.01 -14.14
N ALA A 401 -1.67 -6.72 -14.45
CA ALA A 401 -0.45 -6.17 -15.03
C ALA A 401 0.63 -6.09 -13.96
N GLN A 402 1.62 -6.99 -14.04
CA GLN A 402 2.71 -7.11 -13.08
C GLN A 402 2.23 -7.30 -11.64
N PRO A 403 1.49 -8.39 -11.34
CA PRO A 403 0.89 -8.56 -10.03
C PRO A 403 1.98 -8.73 -8.97
N HIS A 404 1.80 -8.05 -7.84
CA HIS A 404 2.83 -7.90 -6.79
C HIS A 404 2.38 -8.53 -5.47
N GLY A 405 1.64 -7.79 -4.63
CA GLY A 405 1.06 -8.26 -3.39
C GLY A 405 -0.24 -9.02 -3.61
N SER A 406 -0.55 -9.92 -2.65
CA SER A 406 -1.89 -10.48 -2.52
C SER A 406 -2.31 -10.55 -1.06
N ALA A 407 -3.62 -10.49 -0.81
CA ALA A 407 -4.22 -10.72 0.51
C ALA A 407 -5.59 -11.38 0.35
N VAL A 408 -5.94 -12.30 1.24
CA VAL A 408 -7.25 -12.97 1.23
C VAL A 408 -8.13 -12.38 2.33
N ARG A 409 -9.39 -12.11 2.01
CA ARG A 409 -10.38 -11.65 2.99
C ARG A 409 -10.57 -12.71 4.08
N SER A 410 -10.80 -12.28 5.33
CA SER A 410 -10.92 -13.17 6.49
C SER A 410 -12.01 -14.25 6.35
N ASP A 411 -13.06 -14.01 5.56
CA ASP A 411 -14.12 -14.98 5.27
C ASP A 411 -13.81 -15.91 4.06
N GLY A 412 -12.67 -15.70 3.41
CA GLY A 412 -12.19 -16.47 2.27
C GLY A 412 -12.90 -16.18 0.94
N ARG A 413 -13.83 -15.21 0.87
CA ARG A 413 -14.62 -14.97 -0.35
C ARG A 413 -13.82 -14.30 -1.47
N TYR A 414 -12.93 -13.38 -1.12
CA TYR A 414 -12.14 -12.61 -2.09
C TYR A 414 -10.65 -12.71 -1.85
N VAL A 415 -9.88 -12.75 -2.94
CA VAL A 415 -8.45 -12.46 -2.95
C VAL A 415 -8.24 -11.12 -3.65
N TYR A 416 -7.52 -10.23 -2.99
CA TYR A 416 -7.10 -8.95 -3.54
C TYR A 416 -5.68 -9.09 -4.07
N VAL A 417 -5.42 -8.62 -5.29
CA VAL A 417 -4.09 -8.67 -5.91
C VAL A 417 -3.77 -7.32 -6.52
N THR A 418 -2.68 -6.70 -6.10
CA THR A 418 -2.20 -5.44 -6.69
C THR A 418 -1.56 -5.73 -8.04
N GLY A 419 -2.00 -5.05 -9.10
CA GLY A 419 -1.30 -4.96 -10.38
C GLY A 419 -0.51 -3.66 -10.44
N SER A 420 0.82 -3.72 -10.42
CA SER A 420 1.64 -2.51 -10.27
C SER A 420 1.71 -1.65 -11.53
N ASN A 421 1.47 -2.26 -12.70
CA ASN A 421 1.39 -1.60 -14.00
C ASN A 421 2.59 -0.68 -14.37
N VAL A 422 3.77 -0.90 -13.79
CA VAL A 422 4.96 -0.06 -14.06
C VAL A 422 5.43 -0.10 -15.51
N GLU A 423 5.10 -1.16 -16.25
CA GLU A 423 5.34 -1.30 -17.71
C GLU A 423 4.21 -0.73 -18.58
N GLY A 424 3.10 -0.27 -17.98
CA GLY A 424 1.98 0.35 -18.70
C GLY A 424 1.19 -0.63 -19.59
N THR A 425 1.15 -1.92 -19.23
CA THR A 425 0.42 -2.95 -20.01
C THR A 425 -1.08 -2.96 -19.73
N TYR A 426 -1.53 -2.42 -18.61
CA TYR A 426 -2.93 -2.17 -18.32
C TYR A 426 -3.32 -0.75 -18.75
N ALA A 427 -4.39 -0.65 -19.55
CA ALA A 427 -5.00 0.61 -19.94
C ALA A 427 -6.14 0.98 -18.97
N PRO A 428 -6.08 2.15 -18.30
CA PRO A 428 -7.16 2.59 -17.42
C PRO A 428 -8.39 3.02 -18.23
N ARG A 429 -9.57 3.00 -17.60
CA ARG A 429 -10.86 3.28 -18.27
C ARG A 429 -10.99 4.71 -18.83
N TYR A 430 -10.19 5.65 -18.32
CA TYR A 430 -10.09 7.00 -18.87
C TYR A 430 -8.66 7.27 -19.37
N PRO A 431 -8.30 6.81 -20.59
CA PRO A 431 -6.97 7.04 -21.13
C PRO A 431 -6.66 8.54 -21.24
N GLY A 432 -5.45 8.93 -20.83
CA GLY A 432 -4.98 10.32 -20.90
C GLY A 432 -5.46 11.23 -19.76
N VAL A 433 -6.48 10.83 -18.99
CA VAL A 433 -6.92 11.60 -17.81
C VAL A 433 -5.84 11.64 -16.73
N PHE A 434 -5.13 10.53 -16.54
CA PHE A 434 -4.08 10.39 -15.52
C PHE A 434 -2.68 10.78 -16.01
N GLY A 435 -2.59 11.54 -17.12
CA GLY A 435 -1.33 11.95 -17.73
C GLY A 435 -0.48 10.78 -18.25
N ASP A 436 0.84 10.96 -18.25
CA ASP A 436 1.83 9.93 -18.64
C ASP A 436 2.15 8.97 -17.47
N GLU A 437 1.51 9.14 -16.31
CA GLU A 437 1.79 8.36 -15.12
C GLU A 437 1.12 6.99 -15.20
N THR A 438 1.92 5.93 -15.06
CA THR A 438 1.40 4.57 -15.00
C THR A 438 0.82 4.29 -13.62
N ARG A 439 -0.51 4.30 -13.51
CA ARG A 439 -1.22 3.91 -12.29
C ARG A 439 -1.53 2.42 -12.29
N GLY A 440 -1.36 1.80 -11.14
CA GLY A 440 -1.74 0.43 -10.89
C GLY A 440 -3.17 0.29 -10.40
N VAL A 441 -3.56 -0.94 -10.11
CA VAL A 441 -4.91 -1.32 -9.70
C VAL A 441 -4.88 -2.42 -8.65
N VAL A 442 -6.02 -2.70 -8.03
CA VAL A 442 -6.27 -3.92 -7.25
C VAL A 442 -7.34 -4.74 -7.96
N ALA A 443 -6.96 -5.94 -8.41
CA ALA A 443 -7.91 -6.93 -8.90
C ALA A 443 -8.56 -7.64 -7.71
N VAL A 444 -9.89 -7.71 -7.71
CA VAL A 444 -10.69 -8.46 -6.73
C VAL A 444 -11.13 -9.77 -7.38
N ILE A 445 -10.63 -10.88 -6.86
CA ILE A 445 -10.87 -12.22 -7.37
C ILE A 445 -11.84 -12.94 -6.46
N ASP A 446 -12.96 -13.44 -7.00
CA ASP A 446 -13.87 -14.33 -6.28
C ASP A 446 -13.26 -15.73 -6.17
N THR A 447 -13.15 -16.26 -4.94
CA THR A 447 -12.47 -17.54 -4.72
C THR A 447 -13.30 -18.75 -5.10
N GLN A 448 -14.61 -18.61 -5.30
CA GLN A 448 -15.48 -19.70 -5.74
C GLN A 448 -15.40 -19.88 -7.25
N THR A 449 -15.38 -18.77 -8.00
CA THR A 449 -15.36 -18.80 -9.47
C THR A 449 -13.96 -18.66 -10.07
N ASN A 450 -12.99 -18.12 -9.31
CA ASN A 450 -11.66 -17.72 -9.78
C ASN A 450 -11.70 -16.64 -10.88
N GLU A 451 -12.73 -15.79 -10.86
CA GLU A 451 -12.89 -14.68 -11.80
C GLU A 451 -12.54 -13.35 -11.11
N VAL A 452 -11.96 -12.43 -11.88
CA VAL A 452 -11.81 -11.03 -11.45
C VAL A 452 -13.19 -10.38 -11.55
N VAL A 453 -13.80 -10.11 -10.40
CA VAL A 453 -15.16 -9.54 -10.31
C VAL A 453 -15.17 -8.03 -10.18
N LYS A 454 -14.02 -7.43 -9.82
CA LYS A 454 -13.87 -5.98 -9.75
C LYS A 454 -12.41 -5.56 -9.93
N VAL A 455 -12.20 -4.37 -10.48
CA VAL A 455 -10.89 -3.73 -10.61
C VAL A 455 -10.96 -2.38 -9.94
N LEU A 456 -10.19 -2.19 -8.87
CA LEU A 456 -10.20 -0.99 -8.05
C LEU A 456 -9.00 -0.13 -8.38
N ARG A 457 -9.21 1.18 -8.48
CA ARG A 457 -8.13 2.13 -8.72
C ARG A 457 -7.16 2.14 -7.54
N ALA A 458 -5.87 2.13 -7.87
CA ALA A 458 -4.79 2.41 -6.94
C ALA A 458 -3.94 3.53 -7.55
N ASP A 459 -2.77 3.79 -6.97
CA ASP A 459 -1.87 4.85 -7.44
C ASP A 459 -0.64 4.25 -8.15
N GLN A 460 0.48 4.94 -8.18
CA GLN A 460 1.72 4.51 -8.82
C GLN A 460 2.40 3.38 -8.04
N ASP A 461 2.69 2.28 -8.73
CA ASP A 461 3.39 1.10 -8.22
C ASP A 461 2.79 0.52 -6.91
N PRO A 462 1.50 0.10 -6.90
CA PRO A 462 0.91 -0.58 -5.77
C PRO A 462 1.64 -1.90 -5.51
N SER A 463 2.03 -2.11 -4.26
CA SER A 463 2.94 -3.16 -3.82
C SER A 463 2.27 -4.09 -2.80
N GLY A 464 2.61 -3.97 -1.51
CA GLY A 464 1.99 -4.73 -0.44
C GLY A 464 0.59 -4.23 -0.10
N LEU A 465 -0.27 -5.14 0.31
CA LEU A 465 -1.61 -4.84 0.78
C LEU A 465 -2.00 -5.76 1.93
N SER A 466 -2.86 -5.28 2.82
CA SER A 466 -3.32 -6.07 3.96
C SER A 466 -4.75 -5.70 4.34
N VAL A 467 -5.54 -6.74 4.60
CA VAL A 467 -6.86 -6.66 5.20
C VAL A 467 -6.78 -7.24 6.61
N ARG A 468 -7.78 -6.96 7.45
CA ARG A 468 -7.86 -7.64 8.75
C ARG A 468 -7.83 -9.18 8.55
N PRO A 469 -7.05 -9.92 9.37
CA PRO A 469 -6.95 -11.38 9.28
C PRO A 469 -8.24 -12.10 9.66
#